data_AF-A0A951JUC7-F1
#
_entry.id   AF-A0A951JUC7-F1
#
_cell.length_a   1.000
_cell.length_b   1.000
_cell.length_c   1.000
_cell.angle_alpha   90.00
_cell.angle_beta   90.00
_cell.angle_gamma   90.00
#
_symmetry.space_group_name_H-M   'P 1'
#
loop_
_entity.id
_entity.type
_entity.pdbx_description
1 polymer ?
#
loop_
_entity_poly.entity_id
_entity_poly.type
_entity_poly.pdbx_seq_one_letter_code
_entity_poly.pdbx_strand_id
1 'polypeptide(L)' 'ARTVVASVTSVPDDLTRRLMVELHRRLISGAQPAAALAAARAALEAEVGSSDPRVLAMTGFTCFGGG' A
#
# COMPACT_ATOMS: atom_id res chain seq x y z
N ALA A 1 -2.43 -14.17 13.47
CA ALA A 1 -1.31 -13.24 13.70
C ALA A 1 -1.85 -11.81 13.78
N ARG A 2 -1.22 -10.92 14.54
CA ARG A 2 -1.54 -9.48 14.54
C ARG A 2 -0.53 -8.77 13.65
N THR A 3 -1.03 -7.99 12.69
CA THR A 3 -0.21 -7.35 11.66
C THR A 3 -0.46 -5.85 11.69
N VAL A 4 0.60 -5.06 11.55
CA VAL A 4 0.53 -3.60 11.48
C VAL A 4 1.06 -3.15 10.12
N VAL A 5 0.28 -2.34 9.42
CA VAL A 5 0.73 -1.64 8.21
C VAL A 5 0.95 -0.17 8.55
N ALA A 6 2.18 0.30 8.38
CA ALA A 6 2.57 1.66 8.76
C ALA A 6 3.56 2.25 7.75
N SER A 7 3.63 3.58 7.64
CA SER A 7 4.66 4.25 6.87
C SER A 7 5.94 4.42 7.69
N VAL A 8 7.09 4.17 7.07
CA VAL A 8 8.43 4.41 7.62
C VAL A 8 9.07 5.69 7.07
N THR A 9 8.42 6.34 6.10
CA THR A 9 8.79 7.64 5.54
C THR A 9 7.55 8.53 5.42
N SER A 10 7.75 9.83 5.20
CA SER A 10 6.64 10.73 4.85
C SER A 10 6.06 10.36 3.49
N VAL A 11 4.72 10.32 3.40
CA VAL A 11 3.98 10.01 2.18
C VAL A 11 2.91 11.10 1.98
N PRO A 12 2.72 11.63 0.77
CA PRO A 12 1.63 12.57 0.49
C PRO A 12 0.26 12.01 0.91
N ASP A 13 -0.61 12.87 1.42
CA ASP A 13 -1.92 12.48 1.94
C ASP A 13 -2.83 11.89 0.85
N ASP A 14 -2.86 12.51 -0.34
CA ASP A 14 -3.69 12.06 -1.45
C ASP A 14 -3.32 10.63 -1.89
N LEU A 15 -2.02 10.33 -1.90
CA LEU A 15 -1.48 9.02 -2.24
C LEU A 15 -1.75 8.00 -1.12
N THR A 16 -1.54 8.39 0.13
CA THR A 16 -1.85 7.56 1.31
C THR A 16 -3.31 7.16 1.31
N ARG A 17 -4.22 8.12 1.08
CA ARG A 17 -5.66 7.86 1.03
C ARG A 17 -6.01 6.84 -0.04
N ARG A 18 -5.48 6.98 -1.26
CA ARG A 18 -5.74 6.04 -2.36
C ARG A 18 -5.19 4.65 -2.04
N LEU A 19 -3.94 4.57 -1.56
CA LEU A 19 -3.29 3.31 -1.19
C LEU A 19 -4.06 2.58 -0.10
N MET A 20 -4.50 3.30 0.93
CA MET A 20 -5.25 2.72 2.04
C MET A 20 -6.62 2.23 1.60
N VAL A 21 -7.35 2.96 0.76
CA VAL A 21 -8.63 2.50 0.22
C VAL A 21 -8.45 1.18 -0.54
N GLU A 22 -7.42 1.11 -1.39
CA GLU A 22 -7.17 -0.05 -2.24
C GLU A 22 -6.66 -1.27 -1.45
N LEU A 23 -5.87 -1.03 -0.41
CA LEU A 23 -5.51 -2.04 0.60
C LEU A 23 -6.75 -2.59 1.31
N HIS A 24 -7.60 -1.72 1.86
CA HIS A 24 -8.77 -2.16 2.64
C HIS A 24 -9.77 -2.95 1.79
N ARG A 25 -9.97 -2.59 0.52
CA ARG A 25 -10.79 -3.37 -0.41
C ARG A 25 -10.32 -4.83 -0.53
N ARG A 26 -9.01 -5.04 -0.62
CA ARG A 26 -8.40 -6.39 -0.69
C ARG A 26 -8.47 -7.14 0.63
N LEU A 27 -8.27 -6.44 1.75
CA LEU A 27 -8.43 -7.04 3.07
C LEU A 27 -9.87 -7.54 3.28
N ILE A 28 -10.86 -6.73 2.88
CA ILE A 28 -12.27 -7.11 2.91
C ILE A 28 -12.54 -8.32 2.00
N SER A 29 -11.86 -8.42 0.86
CA SER A 29 -11.95 -9.60 -0.02
C SER A 29 -11.15 -10.81 0.47
N GLY A 30 -10.54 -10.77 1.65
CA GLY A 30 -9.85 -11.90 2.28
C GLY A 30 -8.38 -12.07 1.89
N ALA A 31 -7.76 -11.09 1.22
CA ALA A 31 -6.32 -11.15 0.93
C ALA A 31 -5.49 -11.01 2.23
N GLN A 32 -4.36 -11.73 2.30
CA GLN A 32 -3.41 -11.56 3.40
C GLN A 32 -2.79 -10.15 3.40
N PRO A 33 -2.49 -9.54 4.56
CA PRO A 33 -2.06 -8.15 4.63
C PRO A 33 -0.84 -7.78 3.77
N ALA A 34 0.19 -8.63 3.74
CA ALA A 34 1.38 -8.40 2.94
C ALA A 34 1.07 -8.43 1.43
N ALA A 35 0.29 -9.42 1.00
CA ALA A 35 -0.17 -9.55 -0.38
C ALA A 35 -1.09 -8.39 -0.79
N ALA A 36 -1.99 -7.98 0.10
CA ALA A 36 -2.92 -6.87 -0.13
C ALA A 36 -2.17 -5.54 -0.32
N LEU A 37 -1.15 -5.27 0.49
CA LEU A 37 -0.31 -4.07 0.37
C LEU A 37 0.51 -4.07 -0.93
N ALA A 38 1.12 -5.21 -1.29
CA ALA A 38 1.88 -5.34 -2.53
C ALA A 38 0.98 -5.10 -3.76
N ALA A 39 -0.20 -5.70 -3.79
CA ALA A 39 -1.13 -5.54 -4.90
C ALA A 39 -1.73 -4.12 -4.98
N ALA A 40 -1.98 -3.46 -3.84
CA ALA A 40 -2.46 -2.08 -3.83
C ALA A 40 -1.42 -1.11 -4.42
N ARG A 41 -0.12 -1.34 -4.17
CA ARG A 41 0.96 -0.57 -4.80
C ARG A 41 1.01 -0.76 -6.29
N ALA A 42 0.97 -2.01 -6.74
CA ALA A 42 1.02 -2.34 -8.16
C ALA A 42 -0.16 -1.70 -8.93
N ALA A 43 -1.35 -1.68 -8.34
CA ALA A 43 -2.51 -1.03 -8.92
C ALA A 43 -2.29 0.49 -9.10
N LEU A 44 -1.78 1.16 -8.08
CA LEU A 44 -1.49 2.60 -8.14
C LEU A 44 -0.31 2.93 -9.05
N GLU A 45 0.72 2.10 -9.10
CA GLU A 45 1.83 2.25 -10.03
C GLU A 45 1.33 2.16 -11.48
N ALA A 46 0.41 1.23 -11.76
CA ALA A 46 -0.21 1.12 -13.08
C ALA A 46 -1.08 2.33 -13.45
N GLU A 47 -1.75 2.97 -12.47
CA GLU A 47 -2.57 4.17 -12.69
C GLU A 47 -1.72 5.43 -12.95
N VAL A 48 -0.63 5.59 -12.21
CA VAL A 48 0.17 6.83 -12.19
C VAL A 48 1.34 6.77 -13.18
N GLY A 49 1.80 5.56 -13.53
CA GLY A 49 2.94 5.30 -14.41
C GLY A 49 4.26 5.21 -13.64
N SER A 50 5.11 4.24 -14.02
CA SER A 50 6.36 3.90 -13.29
C SER A 50 7.41 5.01 -13.22
N SER A 51 7.30 6.07 -14.04
CA SER A 51 8.23 7.21 -14.02
C SER A 51 7.82 8.33 -13.06
N ASP A 52 6.66 8.22 -12.41
CA ASP A 52 6.19 9.25 -11.47
C ASP A 52 6.93 9.13 -10.13
N PRO A 53 7.53 10.21 -9.60
CA PRO A 53 8.25 10.17 -8.33
C PRO A 53 7.37 9.76 -7.13
N ARG A 54 6.04 9.87 -7.24
CA ARG A 54 5.08 9.40 -6.23
C ARG A 54 5.09 7.88 -6.05
N VAL A 55 5.54 7.12 -7.05
CA VAL A 55 5.68 5.66 -6.93
C VAL A 55 6.64 5.29 -5.80
N LEU A 56 7.74 6.03 -5.65
CA LEU A 56 8.69 5.84 -4.55
C LEU A 56 8.08 6.15 -3.18
N ALA A 57 7.20 7.14 -3.08
CA ALA A 57 6.55 7.46 -1.81
C ALA A 57 5.68 6.29 -1.30
N MET A 58 5.10 5.48 -2.21
CA MET A 58 4.32 4.30 -1.83
C MET A 58 5.16 3.20 -1.20
N THR A 59 6.45 3.07 -1.54
CA THR A 59 7.34 2.08 -0.93
C THR A 59 7.60 2.37 0.55
N GLY A 60 7.27 3.58 1.02
CA GLY A 60 7.34 3.98 2.42
C GLY A 60 6.43 3.19 3.36
N PHE A 61 5.35 2.54 2.89
CA PHE A 61 4.55 1.65 3.74
C PHE A 61 5.22 0.30 4.01
N THR A 62 5.00 -0.32 5.15
CA THR A 62 5.57 -1.63 5.48
C THR A 62 4.59 -2.42 6.32
N CYS A 63 4.59 -3.73 6.11
CA CYS A 63 3.78 -4.69 6.84
C CYS A 63 4.66 -5.38 7.90
N PHE A 64 4.33 -5.22 9.18
CA PHE A 64 5.04 -5.83 10.31
C PHE A 64 4.18 -6.92 10.95
N GLY A 65 4.74 -8.11 11.14
CA GLY A 65 4.07 -9.27 11.75
C GLY A 65 3.98 -10.47 10.79
N GLY A 66 3.27 -11.52 11.20
CA GLY A 66 3.04 -12.70 10.37
C GLY A 66 1.85 -12.47 9.44
N GLY A 67 2.09 -12.42 8.13
CA GLY A 67 1.09 -12.28 7.06
C GLY A 67 1.70 -12.52 5.70
#